data_AF-A0A7S4ET85-F1
#
_entry.id   AF-A0A7S4ET85-F1
#
_cell.length_a   1.000
_cell.length_b   1.000
_cell.length_c   1.000
_cell.angle_alpha   90.00
_cell.angle_beta   90.00
_cell.angle_gamma   90.00
#
_symmetry.space_group_name_H-M   'P 1'
#
loop_
_entity.id
_entity.type
_entity.pdbx_description
1 polymer ?
#
loop_
_entity_poly.entity_id
_entity_poly.type
_entity_poly.pdbx_seq_one_letter_code
_entity_poly.pdbx_strand_id
1 'polypeptide(L)'
;MCAMLSPLLLVQSLSACSALLPRLSHRLNVGCRGAPVCYHACNADYGTTIGWRRAGLPPARMLAAPSSRIASFQTVSVVCAKCDLRLFRYKKKNGTKSNLVKCYVERIHEDSAGVLRAAPDDAHTELGHEWSCPQCNGPFARTALIHGKHALKMIGGKVAMRKK
;
A
#
# COMPACT_ATOMS: atom_id res chain seq x y z
N MET A 1 -48.75 -9.28 52.00
CA MET A 1 -47.97 -8.54 53.02
C MET A 1 -46.84 -7.86 52.25
N CYS A 2 -47.07 -6.62 51.80
CA CYS A 2 -46.55 -5.39 52.44
C CYS A 2 -45.01 -5.44 52.63
N ALA A 3 -44.23 -4.74 51.79
CA ALA A 3 -43.77 -3.35 52.01
C ALA A 3 -42.36 -3.40 52.68
N MET A 4 -41.33 -2.56 52.45
CA MET A 4 -41.19 -1.17 52.04
C MET A 4 -39.73 -0.86 51.64
N LEU A 5 -39.58 0.07 50.68
CA LEU A 5 -38.71 1.26 50.62
C LEU A 5 -37.20 1.21 50.96
N SER A 6 -36.36 1.57 49.96
CA SER A 6 -35.56 2.82 49.78
C SER A 6 -34.87 3.51 51.00
N PRO A 7 -34.11 4.62 50.84
CA PRO A 7 -32.91 4.95 50.03
C PRO A 7 -31.83 5.70 50.87
N LEU A 8 -30.83 6.33 50.20
CA LEU A 8 -29.98 7.46 50.65
C LEU A 8 -28.79 7.17 51.59
N LEU A 9 -27.58 7.52 51.13
CA LEU A 9 -26.87 8.68 51.64
C LEU A 9 -25.77 9.15 50.67
N LEU A 10 -25.69 10.47 50.57
CA LEU A 10 -25.09 11.30 49.56
C LEU A 10 -24.31 12.39 50.30
N VAL A 11 -22.99 12.44 50.21
CA VAL A 11 -22.17 13.60 50.66
C VAL A 11 -20.87 13.58 49.83
N GLN A 12 -20.75 14.28 48.71
CA GLN A 12 -20.38 15.70 48.55
C GLN A 12 -19.05 16.09 49.23
N SER A 13 -17.98 16.27 48.43
CA SER A 13 -16.94 17.24 48.74
C SER A 13 -16.74 18.18 47.54
N LEU A 14 -17.39 19.33 47.64
CA LEU A 14 -17.12 20.52 46.85
C LEU A 14 -15.84 21.16 47.39
N SER A 15 -14.87 21.45 46.53
CA SER A 15 -13.88 22.50 46.80
C SER A 15 -13.89 23.46 45.62
N ALA A 16 -14.61 24.55 45.84
CA ALA A 16 -14.62 25.71 44.98
C ALA A 16 -13.28 26.45 45.06
N CYS A 17 -12.72 26.81 43.91
CA CYS A 17 -11.83 27.95 43.79
C CYS A 17 -12.36 28.82 42.66
N SER A 18 -13.05 29.88 43.07
CA SER A 18 -13.61 30.89 42.18
C SER A 18 -12.67 32.08 42.04
N ALA A 19 -12.63 32.57 40.79
CA ALA A 19 -12.55 33.99 40.41
C ALA A 19 -11.17 34.68 40.45
N LEU A 20 -10.69 35.16 39.29
CA LEU A 20 -10.90 36.54 38.82
C LEU A 20 -10.20 36.79 37.46
N LEU A 21 -10.93 37.46 36.56
CA LEU A 21 -10.53 37.92 35.22
C LEU A 21 -9.53 39.10 35.29
N PRO A 22 -8.88 39.53 34.19
CA PRO A 22 -9.54 40.50 33.30
C PRO A 22 -9.32 40.29 31.80
N ARG A 23 -10.24 40.93 31.08
CA ARG A 23 -10.34 41.12 29.63
C ARG A 23 -9.03 41.59 28.98
N LEU A 24 -8.63 40.92 27.90
CA LEU A 24 -7.92 41.59 26.81
C LEU A 24 -8.59 41.22 25.48
N SER A 25 -9.42 42.15 25.02
CA SER A 25 -9.76 42.33 23.62
C SER A 25 -8.53 42.83 22.88
N HIS A 26 -8.09 42.16 21.80
CA HIS A 26 -7.63 42.82 20.58
C HIS A 26 -7.43 41.83 19.41
N ARG A 27 -8.19 42.10 18.34
CA ARG A 27 -7.93 41.79 16.92
C ARG A 27 -7.78 40.32 16.50
N LEU A 28 -8.93 39.69 16.26
CA LEU A 28 -9.06 38.67 15.22
C LEU A 28 -9.08 39.35 13.84
N ASN A 29 -8.12 39.02 12.98
CA ASN A 29 -8.28 39.16 11.53
C ASN A 29 -7.38 38.18 10.79
N VAL A 30 -7.82 36.92 10.62
CA VAL A 30 -7.51 36.12 9.43
C VAL A 30 -8.75 35.27 9.15
N GLY A 31 -9.43 35.57 8.04
CA GLY A 31 -10.69 34.94 7.67
C GLY A 31 -10.50 33.50 7.19
N CYS A 32 -11.23 32.58 7.80
CA CYS A 32 -11.57 31.29 7.20
C CYS A 32 -13.08 31.32 6.90
N ARG A 33 -13.43 31.72 5.68
CA ARG A 33 -14.80 31.60 5.18
C ARG A 33 -15.07 30.14 4.84
N GLY A 34 -15.99 29.55 5.59
CA GLY A 34 -17.10 28.72 5.12
C GLY A 34 -16.82 27.48 4.27
N ALA A 35 -17.18 26.31 4.81
CA ALA A 35 -18.29 25.53 4.24
C ALA A 35 -18.66 24.36 5.19
N PRO A 36 -19.94 24.21 5.57
CA PRO A 36 -20.44 23.02 6.22
C PRO A 36 -20.74 21.90 5.21
N VAL A 37 -20.61 20.70 5.74
CA VAL A 37 -20.75 19.39 5.10
C VAL A 37 -22.21 19.12 4.77
N CYS A 38 -22.56 18.91 3.49
CA CYS A 38 -23.83 18.34 3.09
C CYS A 38 -23.56 17.12 2.19
N TYR A 39 -23.64 15.97 2.85
CA TYR A 39 -23.54 14.63 2.30
C TYR A 39 -24.91 14.24 1.73
N HIS A 40 -25.08 14.20 0.40
CA HIS A 40 -26.06 13.29 -0.22
C HIS A 40 -25.75 13.05 -1.70
N ALA A 41 -25.28 11.82 -1.94
CA ALA A 41 -25.36 10.95 -3.11
C ALA A 41 -25.85 11.50 -4.47
N CYS A 42 -25.08 11.19 -5.52
CA CYS A 42 -25.61 10.35 -6.60
C CYS A 42 -24.48 9.57 -7.28
N ASN A 43 -24.60 8.24 -7.26
CA ASN A 43 -23.79 7.29 -8.02
C ASN A 43 -24.16 7.39 -9.50
N ALA A 44 -23.17 7.51 -10.38
CA ALA A 44 -23.07 6.84 -11.69
C ALA A 44 -21.95 7.53 -12.47
N ASP A 45 -20.81 6.87 -12.63
CA ASP A 45 -20.34 6.46 -13.94
C ASP A 45 -18.93 5.88 -13.85
N TYR A 46 -18.82 4.69 -14.40
CA TYR A 46 -17.69 3.80 -14.50
C TYR A 46 -16.42 4.54 -14.95
N GLY A 47 -15.49 4.76 -14.01
CA GLY A 47 -14.22 5.39 -14.31
C GLY A 47 -13.33 5.54 -13.09
N THR A 48 -12.91 4.43 -12.49
CA THR A 48 -12.00 4.47 -11.33
C THR A 48 -10.56 4.78 -11.76
N THR A 49 -10.35 5.98 -12.30
CA THR A 49 -9.12 6.75 -12.11
C THR A 49 -9.06 7.15 -10.64
N ILE A 50 -8.38 6.35 -9.83
CA ILE A 50 -8.00 6.74 -8.47
C ILE A 50 -7.06 7.94 -8.61
N GLY A 51 -7.57 9.12 -8.28
CA GLY A 51 -6.93 10.41 -8.47
C GLY A 51 -5.77 10.63 -7.51
N TRP A 52 -4.55 10.57 -8.05
CA TRP A 52 -3.37 11.17 -7.43
C TRP A 52 -3.26 12.63 -7.87
N ARG A 53 -4.16 13.51 -7.39
CA ARG A 53 -3.98 14.96 -7.56
C ARG A 53 -3.03 15.49 -6.48
N ARG A 54 -1.71 15.33 -6.69
CA ARG A 54 -0.74 16.32 -6.21
C ARG A 54 -0.61 17.39 -7.28
N ALA A 55 -0.71 18.65 -6.86
CA ALA A 55 -0.66 19.82 -7.71
C ALA A 55 0.59 19.85 -8.63
N GLY A 56 0.38 20.16 -9.91
CA GLY A 56 1.34 20.90 -10.72
C GLY A 56 2.52 20.16 -11.36
N LEU A 57 2.74 18.87 -11.16
CA LEU A 57 3.74 18.14 -11.96
C LEU A 57 3.10 17.66 -13.27
N PRO A 58 3.72 17.90 -14.45
CA PRO A 58 3.27 17.25 -15.68
C PRO A 58 3.24 15.75 -15.42
N PRO A 59 2.23 15.00 -15.90
CA PRO A 59 2.19 13.56 -15.69
C PRO A 59 3.50 13.03 -16.21
N ALA A 60 4.36 12.52 -15.30
CA ALA A 60 5.58 11.86 -15.70
C ALA A 60 5.12 10.82 -16.70
N ARG A 61 5.41 11.06 -17.99
CA ARG A 61 4.95 10.20 -19.08
C ARG A 61 5.49 8.85 -18.68
N MET A 62 4.62 7.93 -18.22
CA MET A 62 5.07 6.67 -17.63
C MET A 62 5.67 5.86 -18.78
N LEU A 63 6.94 6.09 -19.10
CA LEU A 63 7.65 5.47 -20.22
C LEU A 63 7.74 3.94 -20.03
N ALA A 64 7.41 3.46 -18.84
CA ALA A 64 7.32 2.05 -18.52
C ALA A 64 5.92 1.44 -18.71
N ALA A 65 4.89 2.21 -19.14
CA ALA A 65 3.51 1.73 -19.37
C ALA A 65 3.53 0.37 -20.11
N PRO A 66 2.75 -0.63 -19.64
CA PRO A 66 2.84 -1.96 -20.22
C PRO A 66 2.26 -1.92 -21.64
N SER A 67 3.08 -2.21 -22.66
CA SER A 67 2.60 -2.29 -24.04
C SER A 67 1.73 -3.53 -24.26
N SER A 68 0.80 -3.48 -25.21
CA SER A 68 0.00 -4.64 -25.66
C SER A 68 0.83 -5.89 -25.99
N ARG A 69 2.09 -5.71 -26.43
CA ARG A 69 3.05 -6.80 -26.71
C ARG A 69 3.38 -7.68 -25.49
N ILE A 70 3.10 -7.26 -24.26
CA ILE A 70 3.38 -8.08 -23.07
C ILE A 70 2.53 -9.36 -23.06
N ALA A 71 1.35 -9.33 -23.66
CA ALA A 71 0.47 -10.49 -23.72
C ALA A 71 1.13 -11.70 -24.41
N SER A 72 1.92 -11.46 -25.47
CA SER A 72 2.62 -12.48 -26.27
C SER A 72 3.97 -12.92 -25.70
N PHE A 73 4.43 -12.32 -24.59
CA PHE A 73 5.69 -12.72 -23.98
C PHE A 73 5.62 -14.12 -23.39
N GLN A 74 6.73 -14.86 -23.48
CA GLN A 74 6.84 -16.16 -22.85
C GLN A 74 6.72 -16.03 -21.33
N THR A 75 6.01 -16.97 -20.72
CA THR A 75 5.92 -17.08 -19.26
C THR A 75 7.03 -17.97 -18.75
N VAL A 76 7.83 -17.45 -17.82
CA VAL A 76 8.88 -18.20 -17.14
C VAL A 76 8.51 -18.44 -15.69
N SER A 77 8.93 -19.57 -15.14
CA SER A 77 8.81 -19.87 -13.72
C SER A 77 10.00 -19.28 -12.99
N VAL A 78 9.73 -18.45 -11.98
CA VAL A 78 10.76 -17.85 -11.12
C VAL A 78 10.85 -18.72 -9.87
N VAL A 79 12.02 -19.33 -9.64
CA VAL A 79 12.24 -20.29 -8.55
C VAL A 79 13.33 -19.78 -7.62
N CYS A 80 13.22 -20.11 -6.33
CA CYS A 80 14.28 -19.89 -5.36
C CYS A 80 15.48 -20.78 -5.70
N ALA A 81 16.68 -20.21 -5.78
CA ALA A 81 17.89 -20.98 -6.12
C ALA A 81 18.35 -21.92 -4.98
N LYS A 82 17.89 -21.68 -3.74
CA LYS A 82 18.27 -22.48 -2.57
C LYS A 82 17.39 -23.72 -2.38
N CYS A 83 16.10 -23.59 -2.62
CA CYS A 83 15.12 -24.63 -2.26
C CYS A 83 14.19 -25.02 -3.42
N ASP A 84 14.46 -24.51 -4.62
CA ASP A 84 13.71 -24.74 -5.87
C ASP A 84 12.20 -24.46 -5.81
N LEU A 85 11.71 -23.82 -4.73
CA LEU A 85 10.33 -23.39 -4.62
C LEU A 85 10.00 -22.41 -5.74
N ARG A 86 8.91 -22.70 -6.47
CA ARG A 86 8.35 -21.78 -7.46
C ARG A 86 7.67 -20.62 -6.76
N LEU A 87 8.31 -19.46 -6.80
CA LEU A 87 7.81 -18.24 -6.17
C LEU A 87 6.60 -17.72 -6.95
N PHE A 88 6.78 -17.43 -8.24
CA PHE A 88 5.74 -16.89 -9.11
C PHE A 88 6.07 -17.11 -10.57
N ARG A 89 5.11 -16.82 -11.46
CA ARG A 89 5.27 -16.87 -12.92
C ARG A 89 5.32 -15.47 -13.49
N TYR A 90 6.24 -15.25 -14.43
CA TYR A 90 6.56 -13.92 -14.93
C TYR A 90 6.54 -13.85 -16.46
N LYS A 91 5.92 -12.82 -17.04
CA LYS A 91 5.94 -12.57 -18.49
C LYS A 91 7.23 -11.86 -18.90
N LYS A 92 8.11 -12.59 -19.58
CA LYS A 92 9.44 -12.11 -19.99
C LYS A 92 9.61 -12.12 -21.50
N LYS A 93 9.99 -10.97 -22.07
CA LYS A 93 10.19 -10.79 -23.51
C LYS A 93 11.09 -11.86 -24.15
N ASN A 94 12.26 -12.10 -23.55
CA ASN A 94 13.26 -13.03 -24.08
C ASN A 94 13.24 -14.41 -23.38
N GLY A 95 12.14 -14.77 -22.72
CA GLY A 95 12.02 -16.04 -21.99
C GLY A 95 13.20 -16.26 -21.03
N THR A 96 13.83 -17.44 -21.09
CA THR A 96 14.98 -17.82 -20.25
C THR A 96 16.35 -17.43 -20.83
N LYS A 97 16.42 -16.69 -21.95
CA LYS A 97 17.69 -16.37 -22.64
C LYS A 97 18.58 -15.35 -21.91
N SER A 98 18.06 -14.68 -20.88
CA SER A 98 18.81 -13.69 -20.10
C SER A 98 18.48 -13.82 -18.61
N ASN A 99 19.32 -13.27 -17.73
CA ASN A 99 19.04 -13.23 -16.30
C ASN A 99 17.92 -12.23 -15.95
N LEU A 100 17.12 -12.55 -14.94
CA LEU A 100 16.01 -11.71 -14.47
C LEU A 100 16.53 -10.85 -13.32
N VAL A 101 16.93 -9.63 -13.65
CA VAL A 101 17.42 -8.66 -12.66
C VAL A 101 16.29 -7.76 -12.16
N LYS A 102 15.32 -7.45 -13.02
CA LYS A 102 14.22 -6.52 -12.77
C LYS A 102 12.89 -7.22 -13.05
N CYS A 103 12.00 -7.28 -12.06
CA CYS A 103 10.69 -7.90 -12.18
C CYS A 103 9.60 -6.88 -11.87
N TYR A 104 8.98 -6.30 -12.90
CA TYR A 104 7.83 -5.41 -12.70
C TYR A 104 6.64 -6.16 -12.11
N VAL A 105 6.05 -5.65 -11.03
CA VAL A 105 4.94 -6.30 -10.31
C VAL A 105 3.76 -6.56 -11.26
N GLU A 106 3.45 -5.59 -12.12
CA GLU A 106 2.38 -5.67 -13.13
C GLU A 106 2.53 -6.80 -14.18
N ARG A 107 3.73 -7.40 -14.31
CA ARG A 107 4.00 -8.47 -15.28
C ARG A 107 4.05 -9.86 -14.62
N ILE A 108 3.80 -9.92 -13.33
CA ILE A 108 3.62 -11.19 -12.60
C ILE A 108 2.26 -11.74 -13.01
N HIS A 109 2.27 -12.93 -13.59
CA HIS A 109 1.08 -13.58 -14.12
C HIS A 109 0.34 -14.38 -13.05
N GLU A 110 1.09 -15.01 -12.15
CA GLU A 110 0.56 -15.93 -11.14
C GLU A 110 1.50 -15.95 -9.94
N ASP A 111 0.96 -15.82 -8.73
CA ASP A 111 1.70 -15.91 -7.46
C ASP A 111 1.54 -17.32 -6.87
N SER A 112 2.49 -18.20 -7.17
CA SER A 112 2.40 -19.63 -6.84
C SER A 112 2.68 -19.91 -5.36
N ALA A 113 3.66 -19.22 -4.77
CA ALA A 113 4.02 -19.38 -3.37
C ALA A 113 3.31 -18.38 -2.44
N GLY A 114 2.37 -17.60 -2.98
CA GLY A 114 1.63 -16.60 -2.20
C GLY A 114 2.51 -15.49 -1.64
N VAL A 115 3.67 -15.24 -2.27
CA VAL A 115 4.68 -14.32 -1.72
C VAL A 115 4.15 -12.90 -1.71
N LEU A 116 3.49 -12.48 -2.80
CA LEU A 116 2.90 -11.14 -2.90
C LEU A 116 1.69 -10.98 -1.98
N ARG A 117 0.94 -12.06 -1.76
CA ARG A 117 -0.26 -12.07 -0.90
C ARG A 117 0.04 -12.17 0.59
N ALA A 118 1.15 -12.81 0.96
CA ALA A 118 1.56 -12.97 2.36
C ALA A 118 2.21 -11.70 2.93
N ALA A 119 2.71 -10.83 2.06
CA ALA A 119 3.23 -9.52 2.45
C ALA A 119 2.09 -8.52 2.70
N PRO A 120 2.34 -7.45 3.47
CA PRO A 120 1.41 -6.33 3.61
C PRO A 120 0.96 -5.77 2.24
N ASP A 121 -0.26 -5.23 2.18
CA ASP A 121 -0.86 -4.72 0.94
C ASP A 121 0.02 -3.65 0.23
N ASP A 122 0.84 -2.92 0.98
CA ASP A 122 1.75 -1.87 0.54
C ASP A 122 3.22 -2.31 0.39
N ALA A 123 3.58 -3.57 0.69
CA ALA A 123 4.97 -4.05 0.62
C ALA A 123 5.60 -3.94 -0.78
N HIS A 124 4.77 -4.01 -1.83
CA HIS A 124 5.21 -3.89 -3.21
C HIS A 124 5.32 -2.43 -3.69
N THR A 125 4.83 -1.46 -2.90
CA THR A 125 4.98 -0.02 -3.14
C THR A 125 6.00 0.63 -2.22
N GLU A 126 6.25 0.05 -1.04
CA GLU A 126 7.28 0.48 -0.10
C GLU A 126 8.69 0.26 -0.68
N LEU A 127 9.42 1.34 -0.95
CA LEU A 127 10.76 1.26 -1.51
C LEU A 127 11.75 0.68 -0.48
N GLY A 128 12.53 -0.31 -0.89
CA GLY A 128 13.52 -0.96 -0.04
C GLY A 128 13.01 -2.17 0.75
N HIS A 129 11.70 -2.47 0.71
CA HIS A 129 11.14 -3.67 1.33
C HIS A 129 11.87 -4.93 0.87
N GLU A 130 12.33 -5.77 1.81
CA GLU A 130 13.06 -7.00 1.52
C GLU A 130 12.13 -8.20 1.48
N TRP A 131 12.23 -8.98 0.41
CA TRP A 131 11.37 -10.14 0.18
C TRP A 131 12.12 -11.43 0.46
N SER A 132 11.50 -12.28 1.27
CA SER A 132 12.05 -13.56 1.70
C SER A 132 11.23 -14.73 1.17
N CYS A 133 11.92 -15.83 0.86
CA CYS A 133 11.27 -17.05 0.39
C CYS A 133 10.50 -17.72 1.54
N PRO A 134 9.21 -18.09 1.38
CA PRO A 134 8.41 -18.62 2.49
C PRO A 134 8.87 -20.01 2.96
N GLN A 135 9.58 -20.78 2.13
CA GLN A 135 10.07 -22.12 2.51
C GLN A 135 11.44 -22.10 3.18
N CYS A 136 12.38 -21.25 2.74
CA CYS A 136 13.76 -21.26 3.25
C CYS A 136 14.18 -19.97 3.96
N ASN A 137 13.25 -19.02 4.07
CA ASN A 137 13.40 -17.68 4.65
C ASN A 137 14.58 -16.85 4.10
N GLY A 138 15.14 -17.24 2.95
CA GLY A 138 16.25 -16.54 2.33
C GLY A 138 15.77 -15.30 1.58
N PRO A 139 16.44 -14.14 1.73
CA PRO A 139 16.10 -12.94 0.96
C PRO A 139 16.39 -13.17 -0.52
N PHE A 140 15.44 -12.82 -1.38
CA PHE A 140 15.54 -13.06 -2.82
C PHE A 140 15.35 -11.79 -3.67
N ALA A 141 14.67 -10.76 -3.16
CA ALA A 141 14.45 -9.52 -3.88
C ALA A 141 14.25 -8.33 -2.94
N ARG A 142 14.31 -7.12 -3.52
CA ARG A 142 13.97 -5.87 -2.85
C ARG A 142 13.02 -5.05 -3.71
N THR A 143 12.06 -4.37 -3.09
CA THR A 143 11.19 -3.43 -3.81
C THR A 143 11.99 -2.21 -4.25
N ALA A 144 11.86 -1.82 -5.52
CA ALA A 144 12.54 -0.67 -6.09
C ALA A 144 11.67 0.01 -7.16
N LEU A 145 11.89 1.32 -7.36
CA LEU A 145 11.28 2.06 -8.45
C LEU A 145 12.18 2.00 -9.69
N ILE A 146 11.68 1.43 -10.78
CA ILE A 146 12.41 1.27 -12.04
C ILE A 146 11.59 1.90 -13.17
N HIS A 147 12.15 2.91 -13.83
CA HIS A 147 11.47 3.67 -14.90
C HIS A 147 10.08 4.19 -14.46
N GLY A 148 9.97 4.63 -13.20
CA GLY A 148 8.72 5.15 -12.62
C GLY A 148 7.70 4.08 -12.22
N LYS A 149 8.11 2.80 -12.13
CA LYS A 149 7.24 1.70 -11.72
C LYS A 149 7.82 0.83 -10.63
N HIS A 150 6.95 0.33 -9.76
CA HIS A 150 7.32 -0.64 -8.74
C HIS A 150 7.75 -1.97 -9.37
N ALA A 151 8.91 -2.42 -8.94
CA ALA A 151 9.52 -3.65 -9.40
C ALA A 151 10.27 -4.33 -8.26
N LEU A 152 10.28 -5.65 -8.27
CA LEU A 152 11.15 -6.47 -7.45
C LEU A 152 12.51 -6.54 -8.15
N LYS A 153 13.53 -5.94 -7.54
CA LYS A 153 14.93 -6.07 -7.97
C LYS A 153 15.48 -7.34 -7.33
N MET A 154 15.76 -8.34 -8.16
CA MET A 154 16.23 -9.64 -7.68
C MET A 154 17.66 -9.53 -7.13
N ILE A 155 17.92 -10.23 -6.03
CA ILE A 155 19.27 -10.41 -5.50
C ILE A 155 19.98 -11.45 -6.37
N GLY A 156 21.16 -11.09 -6.89
CA GLY A 156 21.92 -11.95 -7.79
C GLY A 156 22.20 -13.32 -7.18
N GLY A 157 21.98 -14.38 -7.95
CA GLY A 157 22.23 -15.77 -7.52
C GLY A 157 21.20 -16.37 -6.55
N LYS A 158 20.22 -15.60 -6.05
CA LYS A 158 19.18 -16.11 -5.15
C LYS A 158 17.95 -16.66 -5.87
N VAL A 159 17.81 -16.34 -7.15
CA VAL A 159 16.66 -16.69 -7.98
C VAL A 159 17.13 -17.28 -9.30
N ALA A 160 16.46 -18.34 -9.75
CA ALA A 160 16.67 -18.92 -11.07
C ALA A 160 15.38 -18.89 -11.89
N MET A 161 15.51 -18.93 -13.21
CA MET A 161 14.37 -19.09 -14.12
C MET A 161 14.36 -20.50 -14.69
N ARG A 162 13.15 -21.07 -14.80
CA ARG A 162 12.90 -22.33 -15.49
C ARG A 162 11.85 -22.12 -16.57
N LYS A 163 11.92 -22.94 -17.63
CA LYS A 163 10.84 -22.99 -18.63
C LYS A 163 9.57 -23.54 -17.97
N LYS A 164 8.41 -23.13 -18.49
CA LYS A 164 7.11 -23.65 -18.07
C LYS A 164 7.04 -25.15 -18.33
#